data_AF-A0A8I5NDW7-F1
#
_entry.id   AF-A0A8I5NDW7-F1
#
_cell.length_a   1.000
_cell.length_b   1.000
_cell.length_c   1.000
_cell.angle_alpha   90.00
_cell.angle_beta   90.00
_cell.angle_gamma   90.00
#
_symmetry.space_group_name_H-M   'P 1'
#
loop_
_entity.id
_entity.type
_entity.pdbx_description
1 polymer ?
#
loop_
_entity_poly.entity_id
_entity_poly.type
_entity_poly.pdbx_seq_one_letter_code
_entity_poly.pdbx_strand_id
1 'polypeptide(L)'
;MMAMPFLDIQKRFGLNIDRWWTIQSAEQPYKIAPRCRAFEKEWIECAHGIGATRAEKECKIEYDDFIECLLRQKTGSQRRAQQKKTRELKKASHMDMREECSMQRKQQVQRSLSRLEGARGKLRDEVAAGGLVSHDETCECHQEAAG
;
A
#
# COMPACT_ATOMS: atom_id res chain seq x y z
N MET A 1 5.55 -51.01 10.67
CA MET A 1 4.32 -50.19 10.80
C MET A 1 3.14 -51.08 10.45
N MET A 2 2.20 -51.29 11.38
CA MET A 2 0.95 -52.00 11.05
C MET A 2 0.03 -51.01 10.32
N ALA A 3 -0.29 -51.30 9.06
CA ALA A 3 -1.26 -50.53 8.30
C ALA A 3 -2.66 -50.83 8.85
N MET A 4 -3.33 -49.81 9.39
CA MET A 4 -4.75 -49.95 9.73
C MET A 4 -5.57 -49.84 8.45
N PRO A 5 -6.33 -50.87 8.06
CA PRO A 5 -7.11 -50.84 6.84
C PRO A 5 -8.24 -49.81 6.97
N PHE A 6 -8.41 -48.98 5.95
CA PHE A 6 -9.56 -48.07 5.88
C PHE A 6 -10.82 -48.87 5.51
N LEU A 7 -11.67 -49.15 6.49
CA LEU A 7 -12.94 -49.83 6.32
C LEU A 7 -14.03 -48.81 5.98
N ASP A 8 -14.36 -48.66 4.70
CA ASP A 8 -15.41 -47.73 4.22
C ASP A 8 -16.84 -48.26 4.45
N ILE A 9 -17.18 -48.45 5.73
CA ILE A 9 -18.50 -48.88 6.20
C ILE A 9 -19.56 -47.83 5.83
N GLN A 10 -19.20 -46.54 5.89
CA GLN A 10 -20.10 -45.42 5.57
C GLN A 10 -20.60 -45.50 4.11
N LYS A 11 -19.73 -45.82 3.13
CA LYS A 11 -20.15 -45.98 1.72
C LYS A 11 -21.04 -47.18 1.50
N ARG A 12 -20.75 -48.31 2.15
CA ARG A 12 -21.47 -49.58 1.95
C ARG A 12 -22.90 -49.52 2.50
N PHE A 13 -23.08 -48.90 3.66
CA PHE A 13 -24.39 -48.78 4.31
C PHE A 13 -25.11 -47.47 3.99
N GLY A 14 -24.51 -46.57 3.19
CA GLY A 14 -25.11 -45.28 2.85
C GLY A 14 -25.26 -44.31 4.03
N LEU A 15 -24.48 -44.50 5.09
CA LEU A 15 -24.51 -43.64 6.28
C LEU A 15 -23.67 -42.38 6.05
N ASN A 16 -24.21 -41.21 6.40
CA ASN A 16 -23.50 -39.94 6.32
C ASN A 16 -23.13 -39.44 7.73
N ILE A 17 -22.09 -40.06 8.31
CA ILE A 17 -21.61 -39.71 9.66
C ILE A 17 -20.66 -38.52 9.57
N ASP A 18 -19.66 -38.60 8.67
CA ASP A 18 -18.58 -37.59 8.58
C ASP A 18 -18.46 -36.90 7.21
N ARG A 19 -19.15 -37.43 6.19
CA ARG A 19 -19.00 -36.96 4.79
C ARG A 19 -19.49 -35.53 4.60
N TRP A 20 -20.54 -35.14 5.32
CA TRP A 20 -21.13 -33.81 5.25
C TRP A 20 -20.19 -32.69 5.71
N TRP A 21 -19.20 -32.97 6.57
CA TRP A 21 -18.22 -31.99 7.05
C TRP A 21 -16.93 -31.96 6.22
N THR A 22 -16.69 -32.96 5.35
CA THR A 22 -15.37 -33.16 4.74
C THR A 22 -15.00 -32.07 3.73
N ILE A 23 -15.98 -31.49 3.05
CA ILE A 23 -15.79 -30.54 1.93
C ILE A 23 -16.42 -29.21 2.31
N GLN A 24 -15.73 -28.09 2.11
CA GLN A 24 -16.30 -26.78 2.45
C GLN A 24 -17.43 -26.39 1.49
N SER A 25 -17.33 -26.86 0.24
CA SER A 25 -18.30 -26.68 -0.83
C SER A 25 -19.60 -27.49 -0.68
N ALA A 26 -19.71 -28.34 0.34
CA ALA A 26 -20.95 -29.02 0.69
C ALA A 26 -22.06 -28.03 1.10
N GLU A 27 -23.29 -28.51 1.22
CA GLU A 27 -24.40 -27.67 1.66
C GLU A 27 -24.20 -27.24 3.12
N GLN A 28 -23.92 -25.95 3.31
CA GLN A 28 -23.74 -25.33 4.62
C GLN A 28 -25.08 -24.83 5.17
N PRO A 29 -25.23 -24.75 6.50
CA PRO A 29 -26.37 -24.07 7.12
C PRO A 29 -26.52 -22.66 6.55
N TYR A 30 -27.76 -22.26 6.24
CA TYR A 30 -28.08 -20.95 5.65
C TYR A 30 -27.45 -20.68 4.26
N LYS A 31 -26.98 -21.72 3.55
CA LYS A 31 -26.38 -21.60 2.20
C LYS A 31 -25.16 -20.66 2.16
N ILE A 32 -24.46 -20.53 3.28
CA ILE A 32 -23.27 -19.68 3.38
C ILE A 32 -22.14 -20.30 2.55
N ALA A 33 -21.67 -19.56 1.54
CA ALA A 33 -20.55 -19.99 0.73
C ALA A 33 -19.22 -19.71 1.46
N PRO A 34 -18.30 -20.69 1.61
CA PRO A 34 -16.95 -20.41 2.07
C PRO A 34 -16.19 -19.56 1.05
N ARG A 35 -15.13 -18.88 1.52
CA ARG A 35 -14.35 -17.94 0.69
C ARG A 35 -13.78 -18.57 -0.59
N CYS A 36 -13.38 -19.84 -0.53
CA CYS A 36 -12.76 -20.56 -1.65
C CYS A 36 -13.70 -21.62 -2.27
N ARG A 37 -15.03 -21.46 -2.12
CA ARG A 37 -16.03 -22.43 -2.61
C ARG A 37 -15.87 -22.74 -4.10
N ALA A 38 -15.62 -21.73 -4.93
CA ALA A 38 -15.51 -21.90 -6.38
C ALA A 38 -14.30 -22.77 -6.75
N PHE A 39 -13.11 -22.40 -6.25
CA PHE A 39 -11.87 -23.12 -6.52
C PHE A 39 -11.89 -24.55 -5.97
N GLU A 40 -12.43 -24.76 -4.76
CA GLU A 40 -12.55 -26.10 -4.19
C GLU A 40 -13.50 -26.97 -5.03
N LYS A 41 -14.62 -26.41 -5.49
CA LYS A 41 -15.57 -27.13 -6.35
C LYS A 41 -14.93 -27.52 -7.69
N GLU A 42 -14.25 -26.59 -8.36
CA GLU A 42 -13.54 -26.86 -9.64
C GLU A 42 -12.47 -27.94 -9.47
N TRP A 43 -11.68 -27.87 -8.38
CA TRP A 43 -10.67 -28.88 -8.09
C TRP A 43 -11.28 -30.26 -7.83
N ILE A 44 -12.37 -30.35 -7.05
CA ILE A 44 -13.05 -31.61 -6.77
C ILE A 44 -13.67 -32.18 -8.05
N GLU A 45 -14.31 -31.35 -8.87
CA GLU A 45 -14.90 -31.77 -10.14
C GLU A 45 -13.84 -32.29 -11.13
N CYS A 46 -12.66 -31.66 -11.16
CA CYS A 46 -11.52 -32.16 -11.95
C CYS A 46 -10.99 -33.50 -11.39
N ALA A 47 -10.74 -33.59 -10.08
CA ALA A 47 -10.10 -34.77 -9.48
C ALA A 47 -11.05 -35.98 -9.34
N HIS A 48 -12.36 -35.78 -9.50
CA HIS A 48 -13.36 -36.80 -9.30
C HIS A 48 -13.24 -37.93 -10.34
N GLY A 49 -12.88 -39.14 -9.88
CA GLY A 49 -12.82 -40.34 -10.72
C GLY A 49 -11.48 -40.63 -11.42
N ILE A 50 -10.49 -39.73 -11.28
CA ILE A 50 -9.18 -39.85 -11.96
C ILE A 50 -8.12 -40.51 -11.06
N GLY A 51 -8.32 -40.48 -9.74
CA GLY A 51 -7.40 -41.03 -8.73
C GLY A 51 -6.25 -40.06 -8.37
N ALA A 52 -5.74 -40.15 -7.15
CA ALA A 52 -4.83 -39.14 -6.58
C ALA A 52 -3.53 -38.94 -7.39
N THR A 53 -2.89 -40.03 -7.85
CA THR A 53 -1.62 -40.00 -8.59
C THR A 53 -1.72 -39.28 -9.93
N ARG A 54 -2.89 -39.33 -10.57
CA ARG A 54 -3.13 -38.66 -11.87
C ARG A 54 -3.72 -37.26 -11.68
N ALA A 55 -4.59 -37.08 -10.68
CA ALA A 55 -5.11 -35.77 -10.29
C ALA A 55 -4.00 -34.78 -9.90
N GLU A 56 -2.90 -35.24 -9.30
CA GLU A 56 -1.74 -34.39 -8.97
C GLU A 56 -1.09 -33.74 -10.20
N LYS A 57 -1.18 -34.39 -11.37
CA LYS A 57 -0.58 -33.89 -12.62
C LYS A 57 -1.59 -33.14 -13.48
N GLU A 58 -2.79 -33.68 -13.62
CA GLU A 58 -3.82 -33.13 -14.52
C GLU A 58 -4.57 -31.96 -13.88
N CYS A 59 -4.94 -32.06 -12.60
CA CYS A 59 -5.70 -31.03 -11.88
C CYS A 59 -4.81 -30.09 -11.06
N LYS A 60 -3.56 -29.90 -11.52
CA LYS A 60 -2.56 -29.14 -10.78
C LYS A 60 -2.90 -27.65 -10.72
N ILE A 61 -3.49 -27.12 -11.79
CA ILE A 61 -3.80 -25.69 -11.91
C ILE A 61 -4.89 -25.31 -10.91
N GLU A 62 -5.96 -26.10 -10.89
CA GLU A 62 -7.11 -25.97 -10.00
C GLU A 62 -6.69 -26.12 -8.54
N TYR A 63 -5.78 -27.07 -8.27
CA TYR A 63 -5.20 -27.23 -6.93
C TYR A 63 -4.33 -26.03 -6.52
N ASP A 64 -3.45 -25.54 -7.41
CA ASP A 64 -2.59 -24.39 -7.14
C ASP A 64 -3.42 -23.11 -6.88
N ASP A 65 -4.53 -22.94 -7.61
CA ASP A 65 -5.46 -21.82 -7.41
C ASP A 65 -6.27 -21.96 -6.12
N PHE A 66 -6.68 -23.18 -5.75
CA PHE A 66 -7.31 -23.45 -4.46
C PHE A 66 -6.37 -23.12 -3.29
N ILE A 67 -5.10 -23.54 -3.37
CA ILE A 67 -4.08 -23.23 -2.35
C ILE A 67 -3.75 -21.72 -2.32
N GLU A 68 -3.70 -21.04 -3.48
CA GLU A 68 -3.54 -19.59 -3.52
C GLU A 68 -4.73 -18.89 -2.85
N CYS A 69 -5.96 -19.33 -3.10
CA CYS A 69 -7.14 -18.74 -2.46
C CYS A 69 -7.09 -18.85 -0.93
N LEU A 70 -6.65 -20.00 -0.40
CA LEU A 70 -6.52 -20.24 1.04
C LEU A 70 -5.40 -19.40 1.67
N LEU A 71 -4.22 -19.38 1.05
CA LEU A 71 -3.02 -18.79 1.66
C LEU A 71 -2.76 -17.33 1.22
N ARG A 72 -3.34 -16.89 0.11
CA ARG A 72 -3.15 -15.58 -0.56
C ARG A 72 -1.70 -15.13 -0.68
N GLN A 73 -0.78 -16.08 -0.88
CA GLN A 73 0.66 -15.79 -0.88
C GLN A 73 1.07 -14.95 -2.09
N LYS A 74 0.61 -15.30 -3.30
CA LYS A 74 0.90 -14.56 -4.53
C LYS A 74 0.32 -13.14 -4.43
N THR A 75 -0.95 -13.04 -4.06
CA THR A 75 -1.63 -11.76 -3.84
C THR A 75 -0.93 -10.89 -2.78
N GLY A 76 -0.53 -11.48 -1.65
CA GLY A 76 0.19 -10.79 -0.59
C GLY A 76 1.55 -10.27 -1.03
N SER A 77 2.28 -11.06 -1.83
CA SER A 77 3.57 -10.67 -2.39
C SER A 77 3.44 -9.48 -3.34
N GLN A 78 2.46 -9.53 -4.26
CA GLN A 78 2.18 -8.44 -5.19
C GLN A 78 1.81 -7.15 -4.45
N ARG A 79 0.94 -7.24 -3.44
CA ARG A 79 0.57 -6.09 -2.61
C ARG A 79 1.79 -5.47 -1.92
N ARG A 80 2.68 -6.29 -1.35
CA ARG A 80 3.93 -5.82 -0.71
C ARG A 80 4.84 -5.11 -1.71
N ALA A 81 5.00 -5.67 -2.91
CA ALA A 81 5.78 -5.04 -3.97
C ALA A 81 5.20 -3.67 -4.37
N GLN A 82 3.88 -3.58 -4.53
CA GLN A 82 3.21 -2.31 -4.84
C GLN A 82 3.36 -1.29 -3.71
N GLN A 83 3.18 -1.71 -2.45
CA GLN A 83 3.39 -0.83 -1.31
C GLN A 83 4.82 -0.30 -1.22
N LYS A 84 5.82 -1.13 -1.54
CA LYS A 84 7.21 -0.69 -1.60
C LYS A 84 7.38 0.40 -2.66
N LYS A 85 6.88 0.19 -3.88
CA LYS A 85 6.91 1.20 -4.95
C LYS A 85 6.24 2.51 -4.53
N THR A 86 5.04 2.45 -3.95
CA THR A 86 4.33 3.65 -3.47
C THR A 86 5.08 4.36 -2.34
N ARG A 87 5.75 3.64 -1.44
CA ARG A 87 6.57 4.23 -0.38
C ARG A 87 7.78 4.96 -0.95
N GLU A 88 8.47 4.37 -1.92
CA GLU A 88 9.61 5.02 -2.57
C GLU A 88 9.20 6.26 -3.36
N LEU A 89 8.07 6.21 -4.09
CA LEU A 89 7.52 7.39 -4.77
C LEU A 89 7.14 8.51 -3.79
N LYS A 90 6.53 8.18 -2.65
CA LYS A 90 6.20 9.18 -1.62
C LYS A 90 7.45 9.82 -1.01
N LYS A 91 8.50 9.03 -0.75
CA LYS A 91 9.78 9.56 -0.26
C LYS A 91 10.43 10.48 -1.29
N ALA A 92 10.46 10.08 -2.56
CA ALA A 92 10.95 10.91 -3.65
C ALA A 92 10.18 12.24 -3.72
N SER A 93 8.84 12.21 -3.74
CA SER A 93 8.04 13.44 -3.75
C SER A 93 8.27 14.35 -2.54
N HIS A 94 8.53 13.76 -1.36
CA HIS A 94 8.86 14.55 -0.17
C HIS A 94 10.28 15.13 -0.23
N MET A 95 11.24 14.43 -0.86
CA MET A 95 12.57 14.96 -1.12
C MET A 95 12.52 16.09 -2.14
N ASP A 96 11.79 15.91 -3.24
CA ASP A 96 11.59 16.92 -4.29
C ASP A 96 11.00 18.21 -3.71
N MET A 97 9.93 18.09 -2.92
CA MET A 97 9.32 19.23 -2.22
C MET A 97 10.29 19.92 -1.25
N ARG A 98 11.16 19.15 -0.58
CA ARG A 98 12.17 19.69 0.34
C ARG A 98 13.27 20.45 -0.43
N GLU A 99 13.69 19.94 -1.58
CA GLU A 99 14.65 20.61 -2.45
C GLU A 99 14.07 21.88 -3.07
N GLU A 100 12.84 21.83 -3.58
CA GLU A 100 12.11 23.00 -4.07
C GLU A 100 11.98 24.09 -2.99
N CYS A 101 11.62 23.72 -1.76
CA CYS A 101 11.53 24.64 -0.64
C CYS A 101 12.90 25.27 -0.30
N SER A 102 13.99 24.48 -0.33
CA SER A 102 15.35 24.98 -0.13
C SER A 102 15.76 25.99 -1.20
N MET A 103 15.46 25.70 -2.47
CA MET A 103 15.73 26.57 -3.61
C MET A 103 14.94 27.87 -3.53
N GLN A 104 13.65 27.81 -3.22
CA GLN A 104 12.81 28.99 -3.03
C GLN A 104 13.33 29.88 -1.90
N ARG A 105 13.77 29.29 -0.78
CA ARG A 105 14.37 30.03 0.35
C ARG A 105 15.62 30.80 -0.07
N LYS A 106 16.55 30.14 -0.79
CA LYS A 106 17.77 30.78 -1.29
C LYS A 106 17.43 31.94 -2.24
N GLN A 107 16.50 31.72 -3.16
CA GLN A 107 16.09 32.76 -4.10
C GLN A 107 15.40 33.94 -3.39
N GLN A 108 14.62 33.69 -2.35
CA GLN A 108 14.00 34.74 -1.54
C GLN A 108 15.04 35.56 -0.78
N VAL A 109 16.05 34.91 -0.18
CA VAL A 109 17.18 35.60 0.48
C VAL A 109 17.97 36.46 -0.51
N GLN A 110 18.21 35.95 -1.71
CA GLN A 110 18.94 36.71 -2.73
C GLN A 110 18.15 37.92 -3.22
N ARG A 111 16.81 37.78 -3.36
CA ARG A 111 15.92 38.91 -3.66
C ARG A 111 15.93 39.96 -2.55
N SER A 112 15.89 39.58 -1.27
CA SER A 112 15.96 40.54 -0.18
C SER A 112 17.34 41.22 -0.08
N LEU A 113 18.43 40.49 -0.30
CA LEU A 113 19.77 41.09 -0.40
C LEU A 113 19.85 42.13 -1.53
N SER A 114 19.36 41.81 -2.74
CA SER A 114 19.34 42.79 -3.84
C SER A 114 18.52 44.04 -3.54
N ARG A 115 17.41 43.91 -2.77
CA ARG A 115 16.62 45.07 -2.34
C ARG A 115 17.38 45.92 -1.33
N LEU A 116 18.07 45.30 -0.37
CA LEU A 116 18.89 45.99 0.62
C LEU A 116 20.08 46.69 -0.04
N GLU A 117 20.72 46.06 -1.02
CA GLU A 117 21.80 46.68 -1.80
C GLU A 117 21.30 47.86 -2.62
N GLY A 118 20.14 47.74 -3.26
CA GLY A 118 19.49 48.85 -3.97
C GLY A 118 19.13 50.01 -3.05
N ALA A 119 18.56 49.72 -1.87
CA ALA A 119 18.28 50.74 -0.86
C ALA A 119 19.55 51.41 -0.34
N ARG A 120 20.63 50.64 -0.12
CA ARG A 120 21.94 51.15 0.29
C ARG A 120 22.59 52.01 -0.79
N GLY A 121 22.43 51.65 -2.07
CA GLY A 121 22.87 52.47 -3.20
C GLY A 121 22.15 53.81 -3.22
N LYS A 122 20.82 53.78 -3.09
CA LYS A 122 19.98 54.98 -3.05
C LYS A 122 20.35 55.94 -1.91
N LEU A 123 20.60 55.40 -0.71
CA LEU A 123 21.11 56.15 0.44
C LEU A 123 22.50 56.75 0.18
N ARG A 124 23.39 56.05 -0.53
CA ARG A 124 24.71 56.59 -0.91
C ARG A 124 24.60 57.74 -1.90
N ASP A 125 23.69 57.64 -2.87
CA ASP A 125 23.44 58.70 -3.84
C ASP A 125 22.81 59.94 -3.19
N GLU A 126 21.89 59.76 -2.22
CA GLU A 126 21.31 60.86 -1.43
C GLU A 126 22.36 61.56 -0.54
N VAL A 127 23.28 60.81 0.07
CA VAL A 127 24.38 61.37 0.86
C VAL A 127 25.41 62.10 -0.03
N ALA A 128 25.71 61.57 -1.22
CA ALA A 128 26.62 62.21 -2.17
C ALA A 128 26.05 63.49 -2.80
N ALA A 129 24.73 63.62 -2.90
CA ALA A 129 24.03 64.81 -3.36
C ALA A 129 23.96 65.95 -2.32
N GLY A 130 24.58 65.79 -1.14
CA GLY A 130 24.65 66.84 -0.12
C GLY A 130 23.41 66.98 0.77
N GLY A 131 22.56 65.95 0.84
CA GLY A 131 21.42 65.92 1.75
C GLY A 131 21.85 65.79 3.21
N LEU A 132 21.62 66.84 4.01
CA LEU A 132 21.64 66.77 5.47
C LEU A 132 20.71 65.64 5.94
N VAL A 133 21.25 64.69 6.70
CA VAL A 133 20.46 63.70 7.44
C VAL A 133 19.75 64.43 8.57
N SER A 134 18.48 64.76 8.37
CA SER A 134 17.56 64.98 9.47
C SER A 134 17.26 63.62 10.08
N HIS A 135 17.74 63.40 11.30
CA HIS A 135 17.12 62.45 12.21
C HIS A 135 15.65 62.86 12.37
N ASP A 136 14.74 62.03 11.90
CA ASP A 136 13.36 62.07 12.37
C ASP A 136 12.97 60.68 12.85
N GLU A 137 12.44 60.69 14.05
CA GLU A 137 11.94 59.55 14.80
C GLU A 137 10.85 58.83 14.01
N THR A 138 10.85 57.50 14.04
CA THR A 138 9.67 56.69 14.37
C THR A 138 10.01 55.21 14.30
N CYS A 139 10.32 54.64 15.47
CA CYS A 139 9.92 53.27 15.77
C CYS A 139 8.39 53.26 15.84
N GLU A 140 7.70 52.63 14.89
CA GLU A 140 6.38 52.07 15.14
C GLU A 140 6.46 50.54 14.97
N CYS A 141 6.66 49.89 16.11
CA CYS A 141 6.25 48.52 16.33
C CYS A 141 4.71 48.47 16.28
N HIS A 142 4.12 47.86 15.26
CA HIS A 142 2.77 47.32 15.38
C HIS A 142 2.86 45.81 15.55
N GLN A 143 2.77 45.42 16.83
CA GLN A 143 2.25 44.14 17.30
C GLN A 143 0.74 44.08 17.06
N GLU A 144 0.22 42.86 17.13
CA GLU A 144 -1.19 42.43 17.07
C GLU A 144 -1.73 42.16 15.64
N ALA A 145 -2.36 41.02 15.36
CA ALA A 145 -3.21 40.23 16.23
C ALA A 145 -3.07 38.71 16.03
N ALA A 146 -3.01 38.00 17.15
CA ALA A 146 -3.58 36.67 17.28
C ALA A 146 -5.10 36.77 17.20
N GLY A 147 -5.72 35.79 16.55
CA GLY A 147 -7.16 35.55 16.48
C GLY A 147 -7.41 34.17 15.90
#